data_AF-A0A7C3Q1D6-F1
#
_entry.id   AF-A0A7C3Q1D6-F1
#
_cell.length_a   1.000
_cell.length_b   1.000
_cell.length_c   1.000
_cell.angle_alpha   90.00
_cell.angle_beta   90.00
_cell.angle_gamma   90.00
#
_symmetry.space_group_name_H-M   'P 1'
#
loop_
_entity.id
_entity.type
_entity.pdbx_description
1 polymer ?
#
loop_
_entity_poly.entity_id
_entity_poly.type
_entity_poly.pdbx_seq_one_letter_code
_entity_poly.pdbx_strand_id
1 'polypeptide(L)'
;MRLTTVSTLALAAGCLASTAHAQFLIDPAGGTPLTPTFGSVNNVLYDDRPLGFTANYFGQPITTIDVSENGFMNLTNQSSGIDTSFPTGEQRICPMWDNLYVYPGQSVIERAVPGSYYSVTWQLGTYLWGHVVQQFQVVWFGAAQRLYGFDFLPDDIVFCYKSIGSPPWNATIGLEGPGGQFVPLPGTSNGRVSDANARLLLPNFTDTVKWVLFRPNGNGGYDASIVPCIADTDDGSGSGVRDGGVTIDDLLYFLQRFESGC
;
A
#
# COMPACT_ATOMS: atom_id res chain seq x y z
N MET A 1 52.62 20.49 -36.83
CA MET A 1 51.26 21.06 -36.82
C MET A 1 50.31 19.97 -36.29
N ARG A 2 50.14 19.88 -34.97
CA ARG A 2 49.24 18.91 -34.32
C ARG A 2 47.99 19.69 -33.89
N LEU A 3 46.85 19.41 -34.52
CA LEU A 3 45.55 19.91 -34.05
C LEU A 3 45.18 19.14 -32.77
N THR A 4 45.20 19.83 -31.64
CA THR A 4 44.57 19.41 -30.38
C THR A 4 43.06 19.59 -30.50
N THR A 5 42.32 18.48 -30.53
CA THR A 5 40.86 18.47 -30.46
C THR A 5 40.44 18.79 -29.02
N VAL A 6 39.86 19.97 -28.82
CA VAL A 6 39.22 20.38 -27.57
C VAL A 6 37.96 19.53 -27.41
N SER A 7 37.94 18.66 -26.41
CA SER A 7 36.76 17.87 -26.06
C SER A 7 35.79 18.75 -25.29
N THR A 8 34.66 19.08 -25.92
CA THR A 8 33.54 19.78 -25.31
C THR A 8 32.92 18.87 -24.24
N LEU A 9 33.07 19.26 -22.97
CA LEU A 9 32.40 18.65 -21.83
C LEU A 9 30.91 19.00 -21.91
N ALA A 10 30.09 18.10 -22.41
CA ALA A 10 28.64 18.24 -22.35
C ALA A 10 28.19 17.98 -20.90
N LEU A 11 27.83 19.04 -20.15
CA LEU A 11 27.00 18.88 -18.96
C LEU A 11 25.64 18.37 -19.42
N ALA A 12 25.44 17.06 -19.32
CA ALA A 12 24.10 16.49 -19.30
C ALA A 12 23.46 16.93 -17.99
N ALA A 13 22.66 18.01 -18.04
CA ALA A 13 21.68 18.32 -17.01
C ALA A 13 20.60 17.22 -17.03
N GLY A 14 20.96 16.06 -16.49
CA GLY A 14 20.08 14.93 -16.31
C GLY A 14 19.19 15.15 -15.09
N CYS A 15 17.89 14.95 -15.30
CA CYS A 15 16.87 14.73 -14.29
C CYS A 15 16.41 15.96 -13.49
N LEU A 16 15.72 16.88 -14.16
CA LEU A 16 14.54 17.51 -13.56
C LEU A 16 13.30 16.81 -14.11
N ALA A 17 13.12 15.55 -13.73
CA ALA A 17 11.78 14.99 -13.67
C ALA A 17 11.23 15.38 -12.30
N SER A 18 10.54 16.52 -12.22
CA SER A 18 9.53 16.68 -11.18
C SER A 18 8.48 15.60 -11.44
N THR A 19 8.69 14.41 -10.86
CA THR A 19 7.71 13.35 -10.91
C THR A 19 6.56 13.82 -10.05
N ALA A 20 5.46 14.19 -10.70
CA ALA A 20 4.17 14.27 -10.03
C ALA A 20 4.03 13.01 -9.17
N HIS A 21 3.85 13.18 -7.87
CA HIS A 21 3.83 12.10 -6.88
C HIS A 21 2.99 10.93 -7.41
N ALA A 22 3.60 9.75 -7.54
CA ALA A 22 2.84 8.53 -7.73
C ALA A 22 1.95 8.38 -6.49
N GLN A 23 0.64 8.44 -6.69
CA GLN A 23 -0.33 8.48 -5.59
C GLN A 23 -0.46 7.13 -4.86
N PHE A 24 0.34 6.13 -5.27
CA PHE A 24 0.48 4.79 -4.71
C PHE A 24 1.96 4.37 -4.77
N LEU A 25 2.35 3.38 -3.96
CA LEU A 25 3.72 2.84 -3.93
C LEU A 25 4.13 2.26 -5.28
N ILE A 26 3.20 1.61 -5.98
CA ILE A 26 3.36 1.16 -7.36
C ILE A 26 2.34 1.86 -8.24
N ASP A 27 2.77 2.45 -9.35
CA ASP A 27 1.85 3.06 -10.32
C ASP A 27 0.93 2.00 -10.95
N PRO A 28 -0.40 2.10 -10.81
CA PRO A 28 -1.35 1.14 -11.39
C PRO A 28 -1.48 1.27 -12.91
N ALA A 29 -1.04 2.37 -13.55
CA ALA A 29 -1.26 2.58 -14.99
C ALA A 29 -0.62 1.50 -15.89
N GLY A 30 0.41 0.80 -15.41
CA GLY A 30 1.03 -0.33 -16.09
C GLY A 30 0.45 -1.71 -15.77
N GLY A 31 -0.65 -1.78 -15.03
CA GLY A 31 -1.30 -3.03 -14.61
C GLY A 31 -2.37 -3.54 -15.57
N THR A 32 -2.91 -4.72 -15.25
CA THR A 32 -4.03 -5.36 -15.93
C THR A 32 -5.30 -5.15 -15.11
N PRO A 33 -6.37 -4.55 -15.67
CA PRO A 33 -7.67 -4.50 -15.02
C PRO A 33 -8.25 -5.90 -14.86
N LEU A 34 -8.69 -6.26 -13.65
CA LEU A 34 -9.42 -7.50 -13.38
C LEU A 34 -10.92 -7.32 -13.65
N THR A 35 -11.43 -6.11 -13.48
CA THR A 35 -12.83 -5.75 -13.68
C THR A 35 -13.10 -5.37 -15.14
N PRO A 36 -14.29 -5.69 -15.68
CA PRO A 36 -14.67 -5.29 -17.04
C PRO A 36 -14.75 -3.77 -17.18
N THR A 37 -14.43 -3.26 -18.36
CA THR A 37 -14.48 -1.83 -18.70
C THR A 37 -15.90 -1.26 -18.68
N PHE A 38 -16.91 -2.11 -18.84
CA PHE A 38 -18.32 -1.75 -18.88
C PHE A 38 -19.14 -2.63 -17.94
N GLY A 39 -20.20 -2.05 -17.36
CA GLY A 39 -21.04 -2.72 -16.38
C GLY A 39 -20.57 -2.48 -14.95
N SER A 40 -21.12 -3.27 -14.03
CA SER A 40 -20.76 -3.18 -12.63
C SER A 40 -20.49 -4.55 -12.04
N VAL A 41 -19.63 -4.59 -11.03
CA VAL A 41 -19.18 -5.82 -10.37
C VAL A 41 -19.53 -5.79 -8.90
N ASN A 42 -20.06 -6.90 -8.40
CA ASN A 42 -20.41 -7.11 -7.00
C ASN A 42 -20.20 -8.57 -6.62
N ASN A 43 -19.53 -8.80 -5.49
CA ASN A 43 -19.13 -10.07 -4.92
C ASN A 43 -18.43 -11.00 -5.92
N VAL A 44 -17.40 -10.48 -6.59
CA VAL A 44 -16.58 -11.23 -7.54
C VAL A 44 -15.21 -11.50 -6.97
N LEU A 45 -14.81 -12.76 -7.09
CA LEU A 45 -13.47 -13.24 -6.79
C LEU A 45 -12.75 -13.54 -8.11
N TYR A 46 -11.51 -13.08 -8.21
CA TYR A 46 -10.61 -13.35 -9.32
C TYR A 46 -9.61 -14.40 -8.86
N ASP A 47 -9.90 -15.65 -9.18
CA ASP A 47 -9.21 -16.80 -8.61
C ASP A 47 -7.82 -17.05 -9.24
N ASP A 48 -6.97 -17.74 -8.49
CA ASP A 48 -5.70 -18.33 -8.96
C ASP A 48 -4.74 -17.32 -9.63
N ARG A 49 -4.68 -16.08 -9.10
CA ARG A 49 -3.78 -15.05 -9.63
C ARG A 49 -2.33 -15.43 -9.34
N PRO A 50 -1.45 -15.55 -10.35
CA PRO A 50 -0.07 -15.94 -10.12
C PRO A 50 0.72 -14.78 -9.50
N LEU A 51 1.35 -15.02 -8.35
CA LEU A 51 2.22 -14.03 -7.72
C LEU A 51 3.47 -13.75 -8.57
N GLY A 52 3.92 -14.73 -9.34
CA GLY A 52 5.18 -14.67 -10.09
C GLY A 52 6.43 -14.91 -9.24
N PHE A 53 6.25 -15.33 -7.98
CA PHE A 53 7.29 -15.77 -7.04
C PHE A 53 6.65 -16.71 -6.00
N THR A 54 7.48 -17.37 -5.18
CA THR A 54 7.01 -18.12 -4.02
C THR A 54 7.14 -17.24 -2.79
N ALA A 55 6.02 -16.75 -2.29
CA ALA A 55 5.97 -15.93 -1.10
C ALA A 55 5.85 -16.80 0.16
N ASN A 56 6.28 -16.28 1.30
CA ASN A 56 6.12 -16.93 2.60
C ASN A 56 5.09 -16.16 3.44
N TYR A 57 3.88 -16.69 3.53
CA TYR A 57 2.78 -16.10 4.30
C TYR A 57 2.52 -16.89 5.58
N PHE A 58 2.80 -16.31 6.74
CA PHE A 58 2.68 -16.99 8.04
C PHE A 58 3.38 -18.37 8.07
N GLY A 59 4.57 -18.45 7.46
CA GLY A 59 5.35 -19.70 7.38
C GLY A 59 4.89 -20.66 6.27
N GLN A 60 3.90 -20.31 5.46
CA GLN A 60 3.38 -21.13 4.37
C GLN A 60 3.83 -20.61 3.00
N PRO A 61 4.31 -21.49 2.09
CA PRO A 61 4.66 -21.10 0.74
C PRO A 61 3.41 -20.86 -0.11
N ILE A 62 3.29 -19.66 -0.68
CA ILE A 62 2.18 -19.23 -1.52
C ILE A 62 2.70 -18.90 -2.92
N THR A 63 2.00 -19.36 -3.96
CA THR A 63 2.33 -19.06 -5.37
C THR A 63 1.19 -18.40 -6.13
N THR A 64 -0.04 -18.55 -5.63
CA THR A 64 -1.26 -17.97 -6.18
C THR A 64 -2.06 -17.29 -5.07
N ILE A 65 -2.88 -16.31 -5.46
CA ILE A 65 -3.75 -15.58 -4.55
C ILE A 65 -5.07 -15.29 -5.26
N ASP A 66 -6.18 -15.29 -4.54
CA ASP A 66 -7.45 -14.82 -5.09
C ASP A 66 -7.61 -13.34 -4.76
N VAL A 67 -8.15 -12.55 -5.68
CA VAL A 67 -8.39 -11.12 -5.48
C VAL A 67 -9.88 -10.85 -5.44
N SER A 68 -10.41 -10.26 -4.37
CA SER A 68 -11.81 -9.85 -4.30
C SER A 68 -11.98 -8.39 -4.67
N GLU A 69 -13.10 -8.06 -5.32
CA GLU A 69 -13.47 -6.65 -5.49
C GLU A 69 -13.79 -5.96 -4.15
N ASN A 70 -14.19 -6.73 -3.12
CA ASN A 70 -14.46 -6.28 -1.76
C ASN A 70 -13.23 -5.86 -0.94
N GLY A 71 -12.09 -5.58 -1.60
CA GLY A 71 -10.94 -4.94 -0.97
C GLY A 71 -10.07 -5.88 -0.12
N PHE A 72 -10.10 -7.17 -0.41
CA PHE A 72 -9.21 -8.16 0.19
C PHE A 72 -8.65 -9.14 -0.85
N MET A 73 -7.54 -9.78 -0.48
CA MET A 73 -7.00 -10.95 -1.18
C MET A 73 -7.09 -12.17 -0.27
N ASN A 74 -7.29 -13.34 -0.87
CA ASN A 74 -7.64 -14.56 -0.15
C ASN A 74 -6.80 -15.76 -0.59
N LEU A 75 -6.57 -16.68 0.34
CA LEU A 75 -5.85 -17.93 0.15
C LEU A 75 -6.76 -19.16 0.34
N THR A 76 -8.03 -18.97 0.72
CA THR A 76 -8.99 -20.04 1.04
C THR A 76 -10.28 -20.02 0.21
N ASN A 77 -10.31 -19.33 -0.94
CA ASN A 77 -11.43 -19.28 -1.89
C ASN A 77 -12.79 -18.91 -1.25
N GLN A 78 -12.89 -17.68 -0.72
CA GLN A 78 -14.10 -17.05 -0.18
C GLN A 78 -14.33 -15.68 -0.83
N SER A 79 -15.59 -15.39 -1.19
CA SER A 79 -16.03 -14.17 -1.89
C SER A 79 -16.98 -13.28 -1.07
N SER A 80 -17.05 -13.43 0.25
CA SER A 80 -17.99 -12.68 1.09
C SER A 80 -17.73 -11.16 1.04
N GLY A 81 -18.73 -10.39 0.63
CA GLY A 81 -18.73 -8.92 0.77
C GLY A 81 -19.12 -8.40 2.15
N ILE A 82 -19.38 -9.28 3.12
CA ILE A 82 -19.68 -8.85 4.50
C ILE A 82 -18.41 -8.94 5.33
N ASP A 83 -17.88 -7.78 5.70
CA ASP A 83 -16.70 -7.70 6.56
C ASP A 83 -17.01 -8.11 8.01
N THR A 84 -16.03 -8.73 8.66
CA THR A 84 -16.15 -9.28 10.02
C THR A 84 -14.88 -9.02 10.81
N SER A 85 -14.99 -8.91 12.14
CA SER A 85 -13.81 -8.75 12.99
C SER A 85 -12.90 -9.97 12.92
N PHE A 86 -11.59 -9.74 12.88
CA PHE A 86 -10.61 -10.81 12.98
C PHE A 86 -10.36 -11.27 14.42
N PRO A 87 -9.82 -12.50 14.61
CA PRO A 87 -9.65 -13.55 13.61
C PRO A 87 -10.98 -14.29 13.34
N THR A 88 -11.16 -14.80 12.12
CA THR A 88 -12.26 -15.70 11.73
C THR A 88 -11.80 -17.12 11.39
N GLY A 89 -10.49 -17.40 11.36
CA GLY A 89 -9.90 -18.68 10.99
C GLY A 89 -9.57 -18.85 9.50
N GLU A 90 -9.70 -17.79 8.70
CA GLU A 90 -9.36 -17.79 7.27
C GLU A 90 -7.95 -17.23 7.03
N GLN A 91 -7.47 -17.25 5.78
CA GLN A 91 -6.17 -16.67 5.43
C GLN A 91 -6.34 -15.54 4.44
N ARG A 92 -6.15 -14.30 4.90
CA ARG A 92 -6.55 -13.10 4.14
C ARG A 92 -5.62 -11.92 4.34
N ILE A 93 -5.43 -11.20 3.24
CA ILE A 93 -4.73 -9.92 3.21
C ILE A 93 -5.78 -8.85 2.95
N CYS A 94 -6.13 -8.10 3.99
CA CYS A 94 -7.22 -7.12 3.94
C CYS A 94 -6.67 -5.71 4.07
N PRO A 95 -6.31 -5.03 2.97
CA PRO A 95 -6.04 -3.60 3.01
C PRO A 95 -7.32 -2.80 3.32
N MET A 96 -8.49 -3.24 2.87
CA MET A 96 -9.76 -2.58 3.18
C MET A 96 -10.94 -3.50 2.86
N TRP A 97 -11.19 -4.53 3.69
CA TRP A 97 -12.33 -5.40 3.46
C TRP A 97 -13.63 -4.72 3.87
N ASP A 98 -14.50 -4.47 2.89
CA ASP A 98 -15.85 -3.92 3.05
C ASP A 98 -16.75 -4.44 1.91
N ASN A 99 -18.04 -4.14 1.96
CA ASN A 99 -18.99 -4.38 0.89
C ASN A 99 -18.81 -3.33 -0.23
N LEU A 100 -17.82 -3.57 -1.07
CA LEU A 100 -17.43 -2.68 -2.15
C LEU A 100 -18.15 -3.03 -3.45
N TYR A 101 -18.12 -2.10 -4.39
CA TYR A 101 -18.80 -2.24 -5.68
C TYR A 101 -18.06 -1.47 -6.75
N VAL A 102 -17.86 -2.13 -7.89
CA VAL A 102 -17.18 -1.52 -9.04
C VAL A 102 -18.25 -0.87 -9.92
N TYR A 103 -18.33 0.45 -9.91
CA TYR A 103 -19.17 1.24 -10.82
C TYR A 103 -18.48 1.45 -12.19
N PRO A 104 -19.22 1.87 -13.24
CA PRO A 104 -18.60 2.20 -14.53
C PRO A 104 -17.48 3.25 -14.38
N GLY A 105 -16.33 2.98 -14.99
CA GLY A 105 -15.13 3.83 -14.90
C GLY A 105 -14.28 3.62 -13.64
N GLN A 106 -14.66 2.67 -12.77
CA GLN A 106 -13.87 2.22 -11.63
C GLN A 106 -13.16 0.91 -11.94
N SER A 107 -12.18 0.54 -11.12
CA SER A 107 -11.39 -0.66 -11.40
C SER A 107 -10.74 -1.31 -10.18
N VAL A 108 -10.49 -2.60 -10.33
CA VAL A 108 -9.46 -3.34 -9.60
C VAL A 108 -8.35 -3.64 -10.60
N ILE A 109 -7.14 -3.18 -10.33
CA ILE A 109 -5.98 -3.31 -11.21
C ILE A 109 -4.92 -4.15 -10.52
N GLU A 110 -4.52 -5.23 -11.16
CA GLU A 110 -3.40 -6.08 -10.75
C GLU A 110 -2.13 -5.67 -11.49
N ARG A 111 -0.98 -5.72 -10.82
CA ARG A 111 0.32 -5.61 -11.48
C ARG A 111 1.32 -6.57 -10.83
N ALA A 112 1.79 -7.52 -11.62
CA ALA A 112 2.82 -8.48 -11.21
C ALA A 112 4.12 -8.21 -11.97
N VAL A 113 5.24 -8.17 -11.25
CA VAL A 113 6.59 -8.23 -11.82
C VAL A 113 7.25 -9.49 -11.25
N PRO A 114 7.32 -10.60 -12.02
CA PRO A 114 7.80 -11.88 -11.53
C PRO A 114 9.16 -11.77 -10.82
N GLY A 115 9.28 -12.42 -9.66
CA GLY A 115 10.45 -12.36 -8.80
C GLY A 115 10.62 -11.07 -7.98
N SER A 116 9.91 -9.98 -8.31
CA SER A 116 10.07 -8.68 -7.64
C SER A 116 8.91 -8.36 -6.70
N TYR A 117 7.70 -8.20 -7.23
CA TYR A 117 6.51 -7.87 -6.44
C TYR A 117 5.22 -8.23 -7.16
N TYR A 118 4.15 -8.32 -6.39
CA TYR A 118 2.77 -8.42 -6.84
C TYR A 118 1.95 -7.33 -6.15
N SER A 119 1.18 -6.55 -6.91
CA SER A 119 0.33 -5.50 -6.34
C SER A 119 -1.09 -5.55 -6.90
N VAL A 120 -2.02 -5.09 -6.06
CA VAL A 120 -3.42 -4.89 -6.44
C VAL A 120 -3.86 -3.52 -5.96
N THR A 121 -4.52 -2.79 -6.83
CA THR A 121 -5.02 -1.44 -6.58
C THR A 121 -6.52 -1.42 -6.78
N TRP A 122 -7.25 -1.00 -5.75
CA TRP A 122 -8.69 -0.79 -5.82
C TRP A 122 -8.97 0.70 -5.96
N GLN A 123 -9.78 1.05 -6.96
CA GLN A 123 -10.25 2.41 -7.21
C GLN A 123 -11.74 2.33 -7.51
N LEU A 124 -12.55 2.15 -6.46
CA LEU A 124 -13.95 1.78 -6.59
C LEU A 124 -14.83 2.30 -5.45
N GLY A 125 -16.14 2.12 -5.55
CA GLY A 125 -17.12 2.66 -4.59
C GLY A 125 -17.55 1.65 -3.53
N THR A 126 -18.30 2.13 -2.54
CA THR A 126 -19.05 1.26 -1.59
C THR A 126 -20.42 0.90 -2.16
N TYR A 127 -20.88 -0.33 -1.94
CA TYR A 127 -22.14 -0.84 -2.51
C TYR A 127 -23.38 -0.07 -2.04
N LEU A 128 -23.46 0.23 -0.74
CA LEU A 128 -24.65 0.83 -0.13
C LEU A 128 -24.74 2.35 -0.29
N TRP A 129 -23.63 3.04 -0.57
CA TRP A 129 -23.57 4.51 -0.53
C TRP A 129 -23.16 5.18 -1.84
N GLY A 130 -22.95 4.42 -2.92
CA GLY A 130 -22.99 4.88 -4.32
C GLY A 130 -21.96 5.91 -4.79
N HIS A 131 -21.27 6.61 -3.88
CA HIS A 131 -20.51 7.82 -4.17
C HIS A 131 -19.24 7.97 -3.33
N VAL A 132 -18.95 6.99 -2.46
CA VAL A 132 -17.76 6.99 -1.61
C VAL A 132 -16.65 6.22 -2.32
N VAL A 133 -15.79 6.94 -3.05
CA VAL A 133 -14.67 6.30 -3.77
C VAL A 133 -13.54 5.97 -2.79
N GLN A 134 -13.21 4.70 -2.71
CA GLN A 134 -12.07 4.16 -2.00
C GLN A 134 -10.91 3.94 -3.00
N GLN A 135 -9.73 4.43 -2.64
CA GLN A 135 -8.51 4.30 -3.43
C GLN A 135 -7.40 3.80 -2.52
N PHE A 136 -7.06 2.53 -2.64
CA PHE A 136 -6.06 1.85 -1.82
C PHE A 136 -5.32 0.78 -2.62
N GLN A 137 -4.15 0.39 -2.14
CA GLN A 137 -3.28 -0.57 -2.78
C GLN A 137 -2.67 -1.53 -1.75
N VAL A 138 -2.51 -2.77 -2.16
CA VAL A 138 -1.60 -3.72 -1.51
C VAL A 138 -0.40 -4.01 -2.42
N VAL A 139 0.77 -4.15 -1.83
CA VAL A 139 1.99 -4.61 -2.51
C VAL A 139 2.61 -5.72 -1.67
N TRP A 140 2.89 -6.87 -2.29
CA TRP A 140 3.62 -7.98 -1.69
C TRP A 140 4.95 -8.16 -2.43
N PHE A 141 6.06 -8.05 -1.71
CA PHE A 141 7.40 -8.12 -2.26
C PHE A 141 7.91 -9.57 -2.32
N GLY A 142 8.33 -10.02 -3.50
CA GLY A 142 8.99 -11.32 -3.71
C GLY A 142 10.51 -11.27 -3.59
N ALA A 143 11.10 -10.07 -3.67
CA ALA A 143 12.52 -9.83 -3.45
C ALA A 143 12.73 -8.47 -2.76
N ALA A 144 13.95 -8.24 -2.27
CA ALA A 144 14.30 -6.93 -1.73
C ALA A 144 14.16 -5.85 -2.83
N GLN A 145 13.51 -4.73 -2.50
CA GLN A 145 13.29 -3.60 -3.40
C GLN A 145 13.60 -2.29 -2.67
N ARG A 146 14.27 -1.37 -3.35
CA ARG A 146 14.44 0.01 -2.84
C ARG A 146 13.52 0.93 -3.61
N LEU A 147 12.46 1.41 -2.95
CA LEU A 147 11.50 2.35 -3.53
C LEU A 147 11.41 3.59 -2.63
N TYR A 148 11.46 4.78 -3.24
CA TYR A 148 11.39 6.05 -2.51
C TYR A 148 12.39 6.17 -1.34
N GLY A 149 13.56 5.56 -1.46
CA GLY A 149 14.59 5.55 -0.42
C GLY A 149 14.33 4.61 0.75
N PHE A 150 13.22 3.86 0.74
CA PHE A 150 12.92 2.81 1.72
C PHE A 150 13.31 1.44 1.17
N ASP A 151 13.91 0.61 2.02
CA ASP A 151 14.29 -0.76 1.69
C ASP A 151 13.19 -1.73 2.15
N PHE A 152 12.45 -2.25 1.18
CA PHE A 152 11.53 -3.36 1.34
C PHE A 152 12.29 -4.68 1.25
N LEU A 153 11.92 -5.62 2.11
CA LEU A 153 12.50 -6.95 2.21
C LEU A 153 11.60 -7.97 1.49
N PRO A 154 12.13 -9.15 1.12
CA PRO A 154 11.28 -10.25 0.71
C PRO A 154 10.18 -10.52 1.74
N ASP A 155 8.99 -10.82 1.23
CA ASP A 155 7.76 -11.08 1.97
C ASP A 155 7.16 -9.90 2.76
N ASP A 156 7.72 -8.70 2.64
CA ASP A 156 7.03 -7.50 3.11
C ASP A 156 5.68 -7.36 2.38
N ILE A 157 4.62 -7.06 3.15
CA ILE A 157 3.29 -6.70 2.64
C ILE A 157 2.99 -5.27 3.05
N VAL A 158 2.53 -4.46 2.11
CA VAL A 158 2.36 -3.01 2.31
C VAL A 158 0.97 -2.58 1.91
N PHE A 159 0.29 -1.84 2.77
CA PHE A 159 -0.98 -1.17 2.45
C PHE A 159 -0.77 0.33 2.27
N CYS A 160 -1.23 0.85 1.13
CA CYS A 160 -1.20 2.27 0.80
C CYS A 160 -2.62 2.78 0.60
N TYR A 161 -2.89 4.00 1.06
CA TYR A 161 -4.20 4.63 0.94
C TYR A 161 -4.03 6.00 0.31
N LYS A 162 -4.72 6.22 -0.80
CA LYS A 162 -4.68 7.48 -1.54
C LYS A 162 -5.85 8.38 -1.18
N SER A 163 -7.05 7.82 -1.21
CA SER A 163 -8.25 8.51 -0.75
C SER A 163 -9.21 7.49 -0.19
N ILE A 164 -9.58 7.69 1.06
CA ILE A 164 -10.63 6.91 1.70
C ILE A 164 -11.85 7.81 1.79
N GLY A 165 -12.92 7.40 1.12
CA GLY A 165 -14.07 8.24 0.89
C GLY A 165 -14.83 8.58 2.19
N SER A 166 -15.72 9.56 2.09
CA SER A 166 -16.47 10.09 3.22
C SER A 166 -17.45 9.06 3.84
N PRO A 167 -17.73 9.13 5.16
CA PRO A 167 -18.61 8.21 5.87
C PRO A 167 -20.06 8.14 5.36
N PRO A 168 -20.86 7.10 5.71
CA PRO A 168 -20.52 6.00 6.64
C PRO A 168 -20.02 4.74 5.92
N TRP A 169 -19.01 4.10 6.51
CA TRP A 169 -18.51 2.78 6.11
C TRP A 169 -17.78 2.15 7.31
N ASN A 170 -17.69 0.82 7.29
CA ASN A 170 -16.85 0.04 8.19
C ASN A 170 -15.95 -0.83 7.32
N ALA A 171 -14.73 -1.09 7.77
CA ALA A 171 -13.89 -2.05 7.08
C ALA A 171 -13.13 -2.90 8.09
N THR A 172 -12.62 -4.01 7.60
CA THR A 172 -11.69 -4.86 8.32
C THR A 172 -10.33 -4.82 7.64
N ILE A 173 -9.30 -4.51 8.42
CA ILE A 173 -7.94 -4.25 7.93
C ILE A 173 -6.92 -5.06 8.74
N GLY A 174 -6.02 -5.74 8.05
CA GLY A 174 -4.92 -6.51 8.64
C GLY A 174 -4.57 -7.75 7.84
N LEU A 175 -3.74 -8.60 8.46
CA LEU A 175 -3.38 -9.91 7.93
C LEU A 175 -3.95 -10.99 8.83
N GLU A 176 -4.62 -11.97 8.24
CA GLU A 176 -5.09 -13.15 8.93
C GLU A 176 -4.37 -14.38 8.39
N GLY A 177 -3.80 -15.16 9.29
CA GLY A 177 -3.04 -16.37 9.01
C GLY A 177 -3.74 -17.63 9.52
N PRO A 178 -3.18 -18.81 9.20
CA PRO A 178 -3.74 -20.09 9.60
C PRO A 178 -3.83 -20.23 11.13
N GLY A 179 -4.80 -21.02 11.60
CA GLY A 179 -4.95 -21.29 13.04
C GLY A 179 -5.35 -20.08 13.88
N GLY A 180 -5.94 -19.05 13.25
CA GLY A 180 -6.39 -17.83 13.94
C GLY A 180 -5.27 -16.84 14.23
N GLN A 181 -4.10 -16.98 13.59
CA GLN A 181 -3.07 -15.96 13.62
C GLN A 181 -3.61 -14.67 13.02
N PHE A 182 -3.34 -13.54 13.65
CA PHE A 182 -3.85 -12.26 13.19
C PHE A 182 -2.89 -11.14 13.55
N VAL A 183 -2.65 -10.26 12.57
CA VAL A 183 -1.83 -9.06 12.73
C VAL A 183 -2.69 -7.86 12.37
N PRO A 184 -3.16 -7.10 13.37
CA PRO A 184 -4.05 -5.96 13.15
C PRO A 184 -3.34 -4.79 12.51
N LEU A 185 -4.14 -3.90 11.92
CA LEU A 185 -3.76 -2.51 11.73
C LEU A 185 -3.32 -1.91 13.09
N PRO A 186 -2.13 -1.28 13.18
CA PRO A 186 -1.70 -0.62 14.40
C PRO A 186 -2.76 0.34 14.94
N GLY A 187 -3.04 0.25 16.26
CA GLY A 187 -4.11 1.01 16.91
C GLY A 187 -5.49 0.32 16.90
N THR A 188 -5.60 -0.88 16.34
CA THR A 188 -6.78 -1.76 16.48
C THR A 188 -6.41 -3.07 17.15
N SER A 189 -7.38 -3.73 17.79
CA SER A 189 -7.20 -5.07 18.38
C SER A 189 -7.77 -6.20 17.52
N ASN A 190 -8.71 -5.89 16.62
CA ASN A 190 -9.46 -6.87 15.82
C ASN A 190 -9.57 -6.47 14.33
N GLY A 191 -8.78 -5.48 13.89
CA GLY A 191 -8.76 -4.99 12.51
C GLY A 191 -9.98 -4.18 12.09
N ARG A 192 -11.04 -4.09 12.91
CA ARG A 192 -12.19 -3.25 12.58
C ARG A 192 -11.81 -1.78 12.64
N VAL A 193 -12.06 -1.09 11.54
CA VAL A 193 -12.08 0.35 11.47
C VAL A 193 -13.48 0.80 11.09
N SER A 194 -13.93 1.89 11.69
CA SER A 194 -15.12 2.61 11.27
C SER A 194 -14.73 4.01 10.85
N ASP A 195 -15.59 4.69 10.11
CA ASP A 195 -15.50 6.12 9.84
C ASP A 195 -14.99 6.99 11.00
N ALA A 196 -15.51 6.77 12.22
CA ALA A 196 -15.18 7.55 13.40
C ALA A 196 -13.70 7.45 13.80
N ASN A 197 -13.08 6.28 13.56
CA ASN A 197 -11.71 5.99 13.98
C ASN A 197 -10.73 5.88 12.81
N ALA A 198 -11.21 5.64 11.59
CA ALA A 198 -10.39 5.39 10.41
C ALA A 198 -9.52 6.59 10.03
N ARG A 199 -10.02 7.82 10.24
CA ARG A 199 -9.23 9.04 10.00
C ARG A 199 -8.01 9.16 10.91
N LEU A 200 -8.03 8.52 12.08
CA LEU A 200 -6.93 8.53 13.04
C LEU A 200 -5.94 7.39 12.79
N LEU A 201 -6.43 6.28 12.24
CA LEU A 201 -5.69 5.02 12.16
C LEU A 201 -5.09 4.74 10.79
N LEU A 202 -5.74 5.20 9.73
CA LEU A 202 -5.24 5.02 8.37
C LEU A 202 -4.32 6.18 8.01
N PRO A 203 -3.14 5.90 7.40
CA PRO A 203 -2.20 6.92 6.97
C PRO A 203 -2.69 7.75 5.76
N ASN A 204 -4.00 7.95 5.62
CA ASN A 204 -4.58 8.81 4.61
C ASN A 204 -4.49 10.27 5.11
N PHE A 205 -3.66 11.10 4.48
CA PHE A 205 -4.06 12.41 3.93
C PHE A 205 -2.86 13.16 3.33
N THR A 206 -3.01 13.40 2.03
CA THR A 206 -2.49 14.47 1.14
C THR A 206 -1.00 14.72 0.93
N ASP A 207 -0.04 14.51 1.85
CA ASP A 207 1.37 14.89 1.57
C ASP A 207 2.46 13.97 2.16
N THR A 208 2.09 12.99 2.99
CA THR A 208 3.07 12.09 3.60
C THR A 208 2.98 10.71 2.94
N VAL A 209 4.07 10.27 2.31
CA VAL A 209 4.15 8.92 1.73
C VAL A 209 4.23 7.92 2.89
N LYS A 210 3.09 7.66 3.53
CA LYS A 210 2.94 6.74 4.66
C LYS A 210 2.24 5.49 4.20
N TRP A 211 2.65 4.37 4.78
CA TRP A 211 2.03 3.08 4.51
C TRP A 211 2.04 2.21 5.75
N VAL A 212 1.12 1.25 5.78
CA VAL A 212 1.13 0.19 6.78
C VAL A 212 2.05 -0.90 6.24
N LEU A 213 3.14 -1.18 6.96
CA LEU A 213 4.08 -2.24 6.63
C LEU A 213 3.83 -3.43 7.55
N PHE A 214 3.62 -4.60 6.96
CA PHE A 214 3.66 -5.88 7.61
C PHE A 214 4.95 -6.58 7.20
N ARG A 215 5.85 -6.79 8.16
CA ARG A 215 7.16 -7.39 7.93
C ARG A 215 7.23 -8.76 8.62
N PRO A 216 7.72 -9.82 7.95
CA PRO A 216 7.92 -11.10 8.61
C PRO A 216 8.80 -10.96 9.85
N ASN A 217 8.37 -11.54 10.98
CA ASN A 217 9.07 -11.41 12.26
C ASN A 217 10.02 -12.57 12.58
N GLY A 218 10.22 -13.48 11.62
CA GLY A 218 11.08 -14.66 11.76
C GLY A 218 10.46 -15.85 12.53
N ASN A 219 9.30 -15.65 13.18
CA ASN A 219 8.61 -16.68 13.97
C ASN A 219 7.37 -17.25 13.26
N GLY A 220 7.33 -17.15 11.93
CA GLY A 220 6.16 -17.58 11.14
C GLY A 220 4.96 -16.62 11.25
N GLY A 221 5.19 -15.35 11.61
CA GLY A 221 4.16 -14.31 11.62
C GLY A 221 4.69 -12.98 11.07
N TYR A 222 3.92 -11.91 11.28
CA TYR A 222 4.27 -10.56 10.86
C TYR A 222 4.21 -9.57 12.02
N ASP A 223 5.03 -8.54 11.96
CA ASP A 223 4.90 -7.33 12.77
C ASP A 223 4.32 -6.22 11.90
N ALA A 224 3.35 -5.46 12.44
CA ALA A 224 2.75 -4.32 11.74
C ALA A 224 3.30 -3.00 12.26
N SER A 225 3.57 -2.07 11.35
CA SER A 225 4.03 -0.71 11.67
C SER A 225 3.48 0.30 10.67
N ILE A 226 3.35 1.56 11.13
CA ILE A 226 3.13 2.68 10.23
C ILE A 226 4.50 3.24 9.88
N VAL A 227 4.88 3.19 8.60
CA VAL A 227 6.12 3.78 8.13
C VAL A 227 5.87 5.27 7.91
N PRO A 228 6.56 6.16 8.65
CA PRO A 228 6.42 7.60 8.47
C PRO A 228 7.06 8.03 7.14
N CYS A 229 6.67 9.19 6.63
CA CYS A 229 7.34 9.76 5.47
C CYS A 229 8.80 10.07 5.82
N ILE A 230 9.74 9.79 4.92
CA ILE A 230 11.16 10.09 5.16
C ILE A 230 11.45 11.60 5.18
N ALA A 231 10.57 12.40 4.56
CA ALA A 231 10.67 13.85 4.53
C ALA A 231 10.05 14.51 5.78
N ASP A 232 9.28 13.76 6.56
CA ASP A 232 8.82 14.15 7.90
C ASP A 232 10.01 13.91 8.85
N THR A 233 10.61 14.99 9.31
CA THR A 233 11.84 15.03 10.09
C THR A 233 11.73 15.89 11.33
N ASP A 234 10.79 16.84 11.41
CA ASP A 234 10.62 17.73 12.56
C ASP A 234 9.19 18.27 12.70
N ASP A 235 8.76 18.47 13.95
CA ASP A 235 7.42 18.91 14.36
C ASP A 235 7.34 20.44 14.60
N GLY A 236 8.33 21.19 14.12
CA GLY A 236 8.49 22.62 14.40
C GLY A 236 9.25 22.93 15.69
N SER A 237 9.72 21.92 16.43
CA SER A 237 10.53 22.12 17.63
C SER A 237 12.04 22.27 17.35
N GLY A 238 12.51 21.89 16.16
CA GLY A 238 13.92 21.81 15.82
C GLY A 238 14.66 20.65 16.51
N SER A 239 13.95 19.68 17.07
CA SER A 239 14.53 18.56 17.83
C SER A 239 14.66 17.27 17.01
N GLY A 240 14.11 17.23 15.80
CA GLY A 240 14.09 16.05 14.94
C GLY A 240 12.95 15.08 15.27
N VAL A 241 11.92 15.56 15.97
CA VAL A 241 10.74 14.77 16.34
C VAL A 241 9.72 14.88 15.22
N ARG A 242 9.26 13.76 14.69
CA ARG A 242 8.27 13.70 13.60
C ARG A 242 6.85 13.94 14.11
N ASP A 243 6.06 14.77 13.43
CA ASP A 243 4.63 14.98 13.75
C ASP A 243 3.66 14.29 12.79
N GLY A 244 4.18 13.64 11.75
CA GLY A 244 3.35 13.01 10.74
C GLY A 244 2.98 13.94 9.58
N GLY A 245 3.45 15.18 9.54
CA GLY A 245 3.32 16.11 8.42
C GLY A 245 4.63 16.22 7.62
N VAL A 246 4.54 16.76 6.40
CA VAL A 246 5.71 17.31 5.70
C VAL A 246 5.40 18.78 5.47
N THR A 247 6.07 19.64 6.20
CA THR A 247 5.83 21.07 6.30
C THR A 247 7.13 21.86 6.04
N ILE A 248 7.07 23.19 6.20
CA ILE A 248 8.28 24.03 6.11
C ILE A 248 9.27 23.72 7.23
N ASP A 249 8.78 23.26 8.38
CA ASP A 249 9.59 22.98 9.56
C ASP A 249 10.56 21.81 9.32
N ASP A 250 10.11 20.79 8.59
CA ASP A 250 10.95 19.70 8.12
C ASP A 250 12.10 20.17 7.23
N LEU A 251 11.79 21.07 6.29
CA LEU A 251 12.81 21.63 5.40
C LEU A 251 13.83 22.47 6.19
N LEU A 252 13.36 23.27 7.14
CA LEU A 252 14.24 24.09 7.98
C LEU A 252 15.13 23.23 8.86
N TYR A 253 14.58 22.18 9.48
CA TYR A 253 15.36 21.21 10.25
C TYR A 253 16.41 20.50 9.39
N PHE A 254 16.02 20.03 8.20
CA PHE A 254 16.94 19.40 7.25
C PHE A 254 18.10 20.34 6.89
N LEU A 255 17.81 21.60 6.54
CA LEU A 255 18.84 22.59 6.19
C LEU A 255 19.78 22.88 7.37
N GLN A 256 19.25 23.00 8.59
CA GLN A 256 20.07 23.19 9.78
C GLN A 256 21.04 22.02 10.01
N ARG A 257 20.57 20.78 9.85
CA ARG A 257 21.41 19.58 9.99
C ARG A 257 22.47 19.52 8.88
N PHE A 258 22.08 19.84 7.65
CA PHE A 258 22.98 19.93 6.50
C PHE A 258 24.10 20.96 6.72
N GLU A 259 23.78 22.18 7.16
CA GLU A 259 24.77 23.22 7.48
C GLU A 259 25.69 22.80 8.64
N SER A 260 25.18 21.98 9.57
CA SER A 260 25.93 21.41 10.69
C SER A 260 26.78 20.19 10.29
N GLY A 261 26.66 19.70 9.05
CA GLY A 261 27.41 18.56 8.52
C GLY A 261 27.00 17.19 9.08
N CYS A 262 25.73 17.02 9.47
CA CYS A 262 25.23 15.81 10.13
C CYS A 262 23.80 15.44 9.75
#